data_AF-A0A3C0TJE4-F1
#
_entry.id   AF-A0A3C0TJE4-F1
#
_cell.length_a   1.000
_cell.length_b   1.000
_cell.length_c   1.000
_cell.angle_alpha   90.00
_cell.angle_beta   90.00
_cell.angle_gamma   90.00
#
_symmetry.space_group_name_H-M   'P 1'
#
loop_
_entity.id
_entity.type
_entity.pdbx_description
1 polymer ?
#
loop_
_entity_poly.entity_id
_entity_poly.type
_entity_poly.pdbx_seq_one_letter_code
_entity_poly.pdbx_strand_id
1 'polypeptide(L)' 'MADTHGQGHHHDEQGDHEHEHGLVEVTLLLEDEHLEALDETAEEISRDLKQDWDRGAVVRLALSEFFSRRGKIT' A
#
# COMPACT_ATOMS: atom_id res chain seq x y z
N MET A 1 41.47 43.70 -8.85
CA MET A 1 40.06 43.89 -9.21
C MET A 1 39.68 42.78 -10.18
N ALA A 2 39.22 41.67 -9.64
CA ALA A 2 38.62 40.55 -10.33
C ALA A 2 37.75 39.82 -9.29
N ASP A 3 36.92 38.88 -9.73
CA ASP A 3 35.98 38.05 -8.95
C ASP A 3 34.51 38.55 -8.96
N THR A 4 34.00 38.60 -10.19
CA THR A 4 32.84 37.83 -10.71
C THR A 4 31.77 37.38 -9.70
N HIS A 5 30.56 37.90 -9.94
CA HIS A 5 29.28 37.48 -9.39
C HIS A 5 29.03 35.97 -9.51
N GLY A 6 28.98 35.27 -8.36
CA GLY A 6 28.40 33.94 -8.24
C GLY A 6 26.94 34.04 -7.82
N GLN A 7 26.04 34.00 -8.80
CA GLN A 7 24.59 33.92 -8.60
C GLN A 7 24.25 32.58 -7.92
N GLY A 8 23.92 32.61 -6.63
CA GLY A 8 23.42 31.46 -5.90
C GLY A 8 22.01 31.10 -6.38
N HIS A 9 21.91 30.18 -7.33
CA HIS A 9 20.67 29.49 -7.63
C HIS A 9 20.37 28.55 -6.46
N HIS A 10 19.54 29.01 -5.53
CA HIS A 10 18.78 28.14 -4.63
C HIS A 10 17.84 27.31 -5.51
N HIS A 11 18.25 26.09 -5.83
CA HIS A 11 17.31 25.05 -6.23
C HIS A 11 16.56 24.65 -4.96
N ASP A 12 15.35 25.21 -4.82
CA ASP A 12 14.28 24.59 -4.06
C ASP A 12 14.02 23.22 -4.72
N GLU A 13 14.78 22.21 -4.31
CA GLU A 13 14.36 20.81 -4.44
C GLU A 13 13.16 20.65 -3.51
N GLN A 14 12.00 21.03 -4.04
CA GLN A 14 10.72 20.45 -3.66
C GLN A 14 10.84 18.95 -3.94
N GLY A 15 11.38 18.24 -2.94
CA GLY A 15 11.24 16.81 -2.84
C GLY A 15 9.77 16.51 -2.77
N ASP A 16 9.23 16.06 -3.90
CA ASP A 16 7.99 15.33 -4.02
C ASP A 16 7.87 14.38 -2.83
N HIS A 17 7.01 14.72 -1.87
CA HIS A 17 6.50 13.75 -0.92
C HIS A 17 5.49 12.87 -1.67
N GLU A 18 5.98 12.12 -2.66
CA GLU A 18 5.30 10.91 -3.09
C GLU A 18 5.19 10.04 -1.84
N HIS A 19 3.97 9.82 -1.41
CA HIS A 19 3.64 8.90 -0.35
C HIS A 19 4.08 7.49 -0.78
N GLU A 20 5.35 7.16 -0.58
CA GLU A 20 5.90 5.81 -0.67
C GLU A 20 5.32 5.00 0.50
N HIS A 21 4.03 4.68 0.43
CA HIS A 21 3.40 3.73 1.32
C HIS A 21 3.77 2.32 0.86
N GLY A 22 5.04 1.96 1.06
CA GLY A 22 5.48 0.58 0.92
C GLY A 22 4.71 -0.34 1.86
N LEU A 23 4.46 -1.57 1.42
CA LEU A 23 3.84 -2.58 2.26
C LEU A 23 4.79 -2.95 3.41
N VAL A 24 4.29 -2.93 4.64
CA VAL A 24 5.03 -3.37 5.83
C VAL A 24 4.63 -4.81 6.16
N GLU A 25 5.62 -5.68 6.36
CA GLU A 25 5.37 -7.07 6.78
C GLU A 25 4.82 -7.10 8.20
N VAL A 26 3.72 -7.84 8.38
CA VAL A 26 3.09 -8.07 9.68
C VAL A 26 2.81 -9.55 9.85
N THR A 27 2.89 -10.04 11.09
CA THR A 27 2.46 -11.40 11.45
C THR A 27 1.16 -11.32 12.22
N LEU A 28 0.16 -12.08 11.78
CA LEU A 28 -1.16 -12.17 12.40
C LEU A 28 -1.43 -13.61 12.82
N LEU A 29 -2.16 -13.78 13.93
CA LEU A 29 -2.70 -15.08 14.33
C LEU A 29 -4.17 -15.12 13.90
N LEU A 30 -4.53 -16.12 13.11
CA LEU A 30 -5.89 -16.35 12.62
C LEU A 30 -6.29 -17.78 12.94
N GLU A 31 -7.59 -18.03 13.08
CA GLU A 31 -8.13 -19.39 13.19
C GLU A 31 -7.95 -20.15 11.87
N ASP A 32 -7.77 -21.47 11.94
CA ASP A 32 -7.46 -22.30 10.78
C ASP A 32 -8.53 -22.20 9.67
N GLU A 33 -9.80 -22.10 10.05
CA GLU A 33 -10.93 -21.94 9.10
C GLU A 33 -10.83 -20.66 8.27
N HIS A 34 -10.22 -19.60 8.82
CA HIS A 34 -10.01 -18.37 8.07
C HIS A 34 -8.91 -18.53 7.01
N LEU A 35 -7.92 -19.42 7.21
CA LEU A 35 -6.87 -19.62 6.22
C LEU A 35 -7.43 -20.26 4.94
N GLU A 36 -8.32 -21.25 5.09
CA GLU A 36 -9.03 -21.88 3.96
C GLU A 36 -9.93 -20.88 3.24
N ALA A 37 -10.74 -20.12 3.98
CA ALA A 37 -11.59 -19.09 3.39
C ALA A 37 -10.77 -18.00 2.65
N LEU A 38 -9.59 -17.62 3.18
CA LEU A 38 -8.69 -16.67 2.51
C LEU A 38 -8.12 -17.24 1.21
N ASP A 39 -7.75 -18.52 1.17
CA ASP A 39 -7.28 -19.18 -0.05
C ASP A 39 -8.38 -19.26 -1.11
N GLU A 40 -9.56 -19.75 -0.74
CA GLU A 40 -10.70 -19.87 -1.65
C GLU A 40 -11.06 -18.50 -2.24
N THR A 41 -11.15 -17.47 -1.40
CA THR A 41 -11.45 -16.10 -1.83
C THR A 41 -10.36 -15.56 -2.76
N ALA A 42 -9.08 -15.80 -2.45
CA ALA A 42 -7.98 -15.37 -3.30
C ALA A 42 -8.04 -16.03 -4.68
N GLU A 43 -8.33 -17.34 -4.74
CA GLU A 43 -8.49 -18.04 -6.01
C GLU A 43 -9.70 -17.55 -6.82
N GLU A 44 -10.85 -17.33 -6.18
CA GLU A 44 -12.06 -16.84 -6.82
C GLU A 44 -11.82 -15.46 -7.45
N ILE A 45 -11.30 -14.51 -6.66
CA ILE A 45 -10.99 -13.15 -7.15
C ILE A 45 -9.93 -13.22 -8.26
N SER A 46 -8.93 -14.11 -8.12
CA SER A 46 -7.90 -14.26 -9.15
C SER A 46 -8.49 -14.68 -10.49
N ARG A 47 -9.42 -15.63 -10.47
CA ARG A 47 -10.12 -16.13 -11.66
C ARG A 47 -11.00 -15.04 -12.29
N ASP A 48 -11.75 -14.31 -11.47
CA ASP A 48 -12.70 -13.30 -11.92
C ASP A 48 -12.01 -12.07 -12.51
N LEU A 49 -10.95 -11.59 -11.87
CA LEU A 49 -10.21 -10.39 -12.27
C LEU A 49 -9.05 -10.70 -13.23
N LYS A 50 -8.71 -11.98 -13.44
CA LYS A 50 -7.53 -12.43 -14.20
C LYS A 50 -6.24 -11.78 -13.71
N GLN A 51 -6.09 -11.69 -12.40
CA GLN A 51 -4.92 -11.13 -11.71
C GLN A 51 -4.53 -12.09 -10.59
N ASP A 52 -3.25 -12.17 -10.24
CA ASP A 52 -2.84 -13.02 -9.11
C ASP A 52 -3.20 -12.35 -7.79
N TRP A 53 -3.99 -13.03 -6.96
CA TRP A 53 -4.31 -12.64 -5.60
C TRP A 53 -3.76 -13.66 -4.60
N ASP A 54 -3.28 -13.14 -3.48
CA ASP A 54 -2.84 -13.94 -2.34
C ASP A 54 -3.69 -13.62 -1.10
N ARG A 55 -3.49 -14.39 -0.02
CA ARG A 55 -4.15 -14.16 1.28
C ARG A 55 -3.94 -12.72 1.78
N GLY A 56 -2.77 -12.14 1.54
CA GLY A 56 -2.45 -10.79 1.97
C GLY A 56 -3.28 -9.73 1.24
N ALA A 57 -3.52 -9.91 -0.05
CA ALA A 57 -4.42 -9.07 -0.85
C ALA A 57 -5.85 -9.13 -0.32
N VAL A 58 -6.35 -10.33 -0.01
CA VAL A 58 -7.69 -10.52 0.58
C VAL A 58 -7.79 -9.84 1.96
N VAL A 59 -6.79 -10.03 2.84
CA VAL A 59 -6.74 -9.38 4.15
C VAL A 59 -6.71 -7.86 4.00
N ARG A 60 -5.90 -7.31 3.10
CA ARG A 60 -5.84 -5.86 2.85
C ARG A 60 -7.18 -5.30 2.34
N LEU A 61 -7.86 -6.03 1.46
CA LEU A 61 -9.19 -5.65 1.00
C LEU A 61 -10.19 -5.62 2.17
N ALA A 62 -10.24 -6.69 2.97
CA ALA A 62 -11.11 -6.79 4.14
C ALA A 62 -10.84 -5.68 5.17
N LEU A 63 -9.56 -5.37 5.45
CA LEU A 63 -9.17 -4.27 6.32
C LEU A 63 -9.61 -2.92 5.77
N SER A 64 -9.43 -2.69 4.46
CA SER A 64 -9.85 -1.46 3.79
C SER A 64 -11.37 -1.28 3.94
N GLU A 65 -12.16 -2.30 3.61
CA GLU A 65 -13.62 -2.26 3.80
C GLU A 65 -14.02 -2.01 5.26
N PHE A 66 -13.40 -2.71 6.19
CA PHE A 66 -13.69 -2.58 7.62
C PHE A 66 -13.43 -1.15 8.12
N PHE A 67 -12.31 -0.55 7.72
CA PHE A 67 -11.95 0.81 8.11
C PHE A 67 -12.76 1.89 7.36
N SER A 68 -13.08 1.67 6.08
CA SER A 68 -13.96 2.57 5.32
C SER A 68 -15.35 2.64 5.94
N ARG A 69 -15.94 1.50 6.34
CA ARG A 69 -17.24 1.46 7.05
C ARG A 69 -17.21 2.21 8.39
N ARG A 70 -16.03 2.39 8.99
CA ARG A 70 -15.83 3.11 10.26
C ARG A 70 -15.33 4.55 10.06
N GLY A 71 -15.20 5.04 8.82
CA GLY A 71 -14.70 6.38 8.50
C GLY A 71 -13.24 6.60 8.93
N LYS A 72 -12.43 5.53 8.98
CA LYS A 72 -11.01 5.58 9.37
C LYS A 72 -10.06 5.70 8.19
N ILE A 73 -10.47 5.19 7.03
CA ILE A 73 -9.77 5.28 5.75
C ILE A 73 -10.82 5.72 4.72
N THR A 74 -10.50 6.71 3.88
CA THR A 74 -11.40 7.24 2.83
C THR A 74 -10.77 6.99 1.47
#